data_AF-T1IQB1-F1
#
_entry.id   AF-T1IQB1-F1
#
_cell.length_a   1.000
_cell.length_b   1.000
_cell.length_c   1.000
_cell.angle_alpha   90.00
_cell.angle_beta   90.00
_cell.angle_gamma   90.00
#
_symmetry.space_group_name_H-M   'P 1'
#
loop_
_entity.id
_entity.type
_entity.pdbx_description
1 polymer ?
#
loop_
_entity_poly.entity_id
_entity_poly.type
_entity_poly.pdbx_seq_one_letter_code
_entity_poly.pdbx_strand_id
1 'polypeptide(L)'
;MLQIFTSEHKHWDRVIGNINFALRTALSATTGITPAMATFLKELRPFWDNRDVAYNAPFDPERPHDALRMLMSRMANLLKTAISNKEKAQIKQKINYDKHRSDIQFE
;
A
#
# COMPACT_ATOMS: atom_id res chain seq x y z
N MET A 1 1.77 10.24 11.68
CA MET A 1 3.16 10.19 12.19
C MET A 1 4.11 10.67 11.08
N LEU A 2 4.10 11.99 10.79
CA LEU A 2 5.03 12.68 9.87
C LEU A 2 5.68 13.89 10.56
N GLN A 3 5.32 14.14 11.83
CA GLN A 3 5.75 15.29 12.62
C GLN A 3 7.15 15.14 13.22
N ILE A 4 7.81 13.99 13.02
CA ILE A 4 9.09 13.64 13.66
C ILE A 4 10.30 14.14 12.83
N PHE A 5 10.11 14.66 11.61
CA PHE A 5 11.23 14.96 10.71
C PHE A 5 11.39 16.42 10.26
N THR A 6 10.59 17.38 10.70
CA THR A 6 10.67 18.73 10.10
C THR A 6 10.67 19.87 11.12
N SER A 7 11.80 20.07 11.79
CA SER A 7 12.25 21.42 12.14
C SER A 7 12.57 22.27 10.88
N GLU A 8 12.70 21.62 9.71
CA GLU A 8 13.04 22.24 8.43
C GLU A 8 11.87 22.27 7.42
N HIS A 9 10.83 23.06 7.68
CA HIS A 9 9.81 23.35 6.65
C HIS A 9 10.38 24.14 5.45
N LYS A 10 11.57 24.73 5.58
CA LYS A 10 12.18 25.63 4.60
C LYS A 10 12.73 24.92 3.34
N HIS A 11 13.00 23.62 3.41
CA HIS A 11 13.64 22.84 2.33
C HIS A 11 12.87 21.56 1.97
N TRP A 12 11.55 21.61 2.09
CA TRP A 12 10.67 20.46 1.82
C TRP A 12 10.83 19.92 0.38
N ASP A 13 11.22 20.78 -0.56
CA ASP A 13 11.52 20.47 -1.95
C ASP A 13 12.67 19.45 -2.07
N ARG A 14 13.70 19.57 -1.24
CA ARG A 14 14.85 18.66 -1.23
C ARG A 14 14.50 17.25 -0.78
N VAL A 15 13.45 17.10 0.03
CA VAL A 15 13.00 15.82 0.58
C VAL A 15 11.75 15.27 -0.10
N ILE A 16 11.24 15.91 -1.15
CA ILE A 16 10.03 15.49 -1.86
C ILE A 16 10.12 14.06 -2.40
N GLY A 17 11.31 13.64 -2.85
CA GLY A 17 11.57 12.27 -3.30
C GLY A 17 11.38 11.25 -2.18
N ASN A 18 11.89 11.56 -0.99
CA ASN A 18 11.75 10.71 0.20
C ASN A 18 10.29 10.64 0.66
N ILE A 19 9.56 11.77 0.63
CA ILE A 19 8.14 11.82 0.96
C ILE A 19 7.35 10.95 -0.02
N ASN A 20 7.59 11.09 -1.32
CA ASN A 20 6.89 10.30 -2.34
C ASN A 20 7.19 8.80 -2.20
N PHE A 21 8.44 8.43 -1.92
CA PHE A 21 8.82 7.05 -1.63
C PHE A 21 8.08 6.50 -0.40
N ALA A 22 8.07 7.25 0.70
CA ALA A 22 7.39 6.86 1.94
C ALA A 22 5.87 6.70 1.71
N LEU A 23 5.24 7.62 0.98
CA LEU A 23 3.82 7.52 0.65
C LEU A 23 3.50 6.28 -0.20
N ARG A 24 4.38 5.91 -1.13
CA ARG A 24 4.17 4.73 -2.00
C ARG A 24 4.41 3.41 -1.29
N THR A 25 5.21 3.38 -0.23
CA THR A 25 5.60 2.17 0.50
C THR A 25 4.90 2.00 1.84
N ALA A 26 4.18 3.02 2.31
CA ALA A 26 3.35 2.93 3.50
C ALA A 26 2.16 1.98 3.28
N LEU A 27 1.93 1.09 4.25
CA LEU A 27 0.77 0.22 4.26
C LEU A 27 -0.52 1.04 4.47
N SER A 28 -1.49 0.81 3.61
CA SER A 28 -2.84 1.33 3.81
C SER A 28 -3.52 0.60 4.96
N ALA A 29 -4.02 1.34 5.95
CA ALA A 29 -4.73 0.76 7.10
C ALA A 29 -6.04 0.05 6.68
N THR A 30 -6.64 0.45 5.56
CA THR A 30 -7.90 -0.11 5.08
C THR A 30 -7.69 -1.38 4.25
N THR A 31 -6.72 -1.37 3.33
CA THR A 31 -6.53 -2.48 2.39
C THR A 31 -5.40 -3.44 2.80
N GLY A 32 -4.50 -3.00 3.69
CA GLY A 32 -3.35 -3.79 4.13
C GLY A 32 -2.27 -3.97 3.06
N ILE A 33 -2.31 -3.20 1.97
CA ILE A 33 -1.33 -3.21 0.88
C ILE A 33 -0.75 -1.81 0.68
N THR A 34 0.46 -1.73 0.14
CA THR A 34 1.10 -0.46 -0.22
C THR A 34 0.58 0.05 -1.57
N PRO A 35 0.58 1.36 -1.82
CA PRO A 35 0.29 1.90 -3.15
C PRO A 35 1.23 1.35 -4.23
N ALA A 36 2.52 1.15 -3.91
CA ALA A 36 3.49 0.53 -4.81
C ALA A 36 3.05 -0.86 -5.25
N MET A 37 2.64 -1.71 -4.32
CA MET A 37 2.15 -3.05 -4.64
C MET A 37 0.87 -3.01 -5.48
N ALA A 38 -0.03 -2.06 -5.21
CA ALA A 38 -1.26 -1.91 -6.00
C ALA A 38 -0.99 -1.46 -7.45
N THR A 39 -0.03 -0.57 -7.67
CA THR A 39 0.27 -0.01 -9.01
C THR A 39 1.23 -0.90 -9.80
N PHE A 40 2.26 -1.43 -9.16
CA PHE A 40 3.37 -2.11 -9.85
C PHE A 40 3.40 -3.62 -9.60
N LEU A 41 2.49 -4.16 -8.78
CA LEU A 41 2.52 -5.55 -8.31
C LEU A 41 3.87 -5.94 -7.67
N LYS A 42 4.61 -4.97 -7.15
CA LYS A 42 5.92 -5.11 -6.53
C LYS A 42 6.14 -3.99 -5.53
N GLU A 43 6.83 -4.30 -4.44
CA GLU A 43 7.26 -3.26 -3.50
C GLU A 43 8.43 -2.44 -4.08
N LEU A 44 8.34 -1.12 -3.90
CA LEU A 44 9.48 -0.25 -4.18
C LEU A 44 10.52 -0.44 -3.09
N ARG A 45 11.79 -0.43 -3.47
CA ARG A 45 12.91 -0.55 -2.54
C ARG A 45 13.63 0.78 -2.39
N PRO A 46 14.16 1.07 -1.19
CA PRO A 46 15.07 2.17 -1.03
C PRO A 46 16.33 1.94 -1.86
N PHE A 47 16.95 3.02 -2.33
CA PHE A 47 18.16 2.94 -3.15
C PHE A 47 19.36 2.30 -2.45
N TRP A 48 19.35 2.24 -1.11
CA TRP A 48 20.39 1.58 -0.31
C TRP A 48 20.15 0.07 -0.10
N ASP A 49 19.02 -0.49 -0.54
CA ASP A 49 18.71 -1.91 -0.41
C ASP A 49 19.17 -2.71 -1.63
N ASN A 50 20.42 -3.18 -1.56
CA ASN A 50 21.13 -3.90 -2.62
C ASN A 50 20.81 -5.40 -2.71
N ARG A 51 19.78 -5.91 -2.02
CA ARG A 51 19.47 -7.34 -2.07
C ARG A 51 18.91 -7.72 -3.44
N ASP A 52 19.51 -8.70 -4.12
CA ASP A 52 18.95 -9.30 -5.34
C ASP A 52 17.74 -10.19 -5.02
N VAL A 53 16.64 -9.58 -4.60
CA VAL A 53 15.37 -10.29 -4.43
C VAL A 53 14.68 -10.30 -5.80
N ALA A 54 14.90 -11.37 -6.55
CA ALA A 54 14.10 -11.70 -7.72
C ALA A 54 12.66 -11.96 -7.23
N TYR A 55 11.80 -10.95 -7.31
CA TYR A 55 10.36 -11.09 -7.00
C TYR A 55 9.64 -12.01 -7.99
N ASN A 56 10.27 -12.30 -9.13
CA ASN A 56 9.71 -13.08 -10.22
C ASN A 56 10.66 -14.22 -10.55
N ALA A 57 10.11 -15.37 -10.91
CA ALA A 57 10.86 -16.38 -11.64
C ALA A 57 11.52 -15.72 -12.87
N PRO A 58 12.75 -16.07 -13.24
CA PRO A 58 13.37 -15.57 -14.46
C PRO A 58 12.44 -15.83 -15.64
N PHE A 59 12.30 -14.84 -16.52
CA PHE A 59 11.51 -14.99 -17.73
C PHE A 59 12.07 -16.15 -18.55
N ASP A 60 11.24 -17.16 -18.80
CA ASP A 60 11.57 -18.30 -19.65
C ASP A 60 11.05 -18.01 -21.07
N PRO A 61 11.93 -17.78 -22.06
CA PRO A 61 11.53 -17.54 -23.45
C PRO A 61 10.74 -18.70 -24.06
N GLU A 62 10.95 -19.93 -23.58
CA GLU A 62 10.23 -21.13 -24.03
C GLU A 62 8.83 -21.23 -23.42
N ARG A 63 8.59 -20.50 -22.32
CA ARG A 63 7.31 -20.50 -21.58
C ARG A 63 6.87 -19.09 -21.19
N PRO A 64 6.69 -18.18 -22.15
CA PRO A 64 6.38 -16.78 -21.87
C PRO A 64 5.03 -16.62 -21.14
N HIS A 65 4.10 -17.55 -21.35
CA HIS A 65 2.78 -17.54 -20.73
C HIS A 65 2.81 -17.84 -19.22
N ASP A 66 3.84 -18.52 -18.70
CA ASP A 66 3.89 -18.87 -17.28
C ASP A 66 4.15 -17.64 -16.41
N ALA A 67 4.99 -16.71 -16.88
CA ALA A 67 5.21 -15.42 -16.24
C ALA A 67 3.91 -14.58 -16.20
N LEU A 68 3.15 -14.56 -17.29
CA LEU A 68 1.84 -13.89 -17.34
C LEU A 68 0.84 -14.53 -16.39
N ARG A 69 0.74 -15.86 -16.38
CA ARG A 69 -0.18 -16.59 -15.49
C ARG A 69 0.15 -16.32 -14.02
N MET A 70 1.44 -16.33 -13.65
CA MET A 70 1.89 -15.98 -12.31
C MET A 70 1.48 -14.55 -11.91
N LEU A 71 1.67 -13.57 -12.81
CA LEU A 71 1.27 -12.17 -12.56
C LEU A 71 -0.24 -12.03 -12.38
N MET A 72 -1.04 -12.68 -13.23
CA MET A 72 -2.50 -12.68 -13.12
C MET A 72 -2.97 -13.30 -11.80
N SER A 73 -2.40 -14.45 -11.41
CA SER A 73 -2.70 -15.09 -10.13
C SER A 73 -2.33 -14.21 -8.93
N ARG A 74 -1.17 -13.53 -8.99
CA ARG A 74 -0.75 -12.59 -7.96
C ARG A 74 -1.70 -11.41 -7.84
N MET A 75 -2.10 -10.81 -8.96
CA MET A 75 -3.05 -9.71 -9.00
C MET A 75 -4.42 -10.11 -8.43
N ALA A 76 -4.92 -11.28 -8.80
CA ALA A 76 -6.19 -11.80 -8.29
C ALA A 76 -6.15 -12.03 -6.77
N ASN A 77 -5.07 -12.62 -6.26
CA ASN A 77 -4.89 -12.84 -4.82
C ASN A 77 -4.77 -11.52 -4.06
N LEU A 78 -4.01 -10.56 -4.60
CA LEU A 78 -3.86 -9.24 -4.00
C LEU A 78 -5.21 -8.52 -3.89
N LEU A 79 -5.99 -8.52 -4.98
CA LEU A 79 -7.30 -7.88 -5.02
C LEU A 79 -8.26 -8.53 -4.01
N LYS A 80 -8.29 -9.87 -3.97
CA LYS A 80 -9.12 -10.62 -3.01
C LYS A 80 -8.79 -10.24 -1.57
N THR A 81 -7.50 -10.20 -1.21
CA THR A 81 -7.05 -9.82 0.14
C THR A 81 -7.39 -8.36 0.44
N ALA A 82 -7.14 -7.43 -0.49
CA ALA A 82 -7.41 -6.02 -0.29
C ALA A 82 -8.91 -5.72 -0.06
N ILE A 83 -9.80 -6.39 -0.81
CA ILE A 83 -11.25 -6.27 -0.64
C ILE A 83 -11.68 -6.81 0.73
N SER A 84 -11.23 -8.02 1.09
CA SER A 84 -11.58 -8.61 2.39
C SER A 84 -11.12 -7.76 3.57
N ASN A 85 -9.91 -7.17 3.48
CA ASN A 85 -9.40 -6.26 4.50
C ASN A 85 -10.23 -4.98 4.58
N LYS A 86 -10.57 -4.40 3.42
CA LYS A 86 -11.41 -3.20 3.34
C LYS A 86 -12.76 -3.43 4.03
N GLU A 87 -13.43 -4.55 3.75
CA GLU A 87 -14.72 -4.89 4.35
C GLU A 87 -14.62 -4.98 5.88
N LYS A 88 -13.61 -5.67 6.39
CA LYS A 88 -13.35 -5.76 7.84
C LYS A 88 -13.10 -4.39 8.46
N ALA A 89 -12.30 -3.55 7.79
CA ALA A 89 -12.00 -2.20 8.25
C ALA A 89 -13.26 -1.32 8.28
N GLN A 90 -14.11 -1.41 7.26
CA GLN A 90 -15.38 -0.67 7.19
C GLN A 90 -16.36 -1.09 8.29
N ILE A 91 -16.49 -2.40 8.56
CA ILE A 91 -17.32 -2.90 9.66
C ILE A 91 -16.83 -2.33 11.00
N LYS A 92 -15.52 -2.39 11.25
CA LYS A 92 -14.92 -1.85 12.48
C LYS A 92 -15.13 -0.34 12.60
N GLN A 93 -14.96 0.40 11.51
CA GLN A 93 -15.17 1.85 11.47
C GLN A 93 -16.63 2.20 11.78
N LYS A 94 -17.59 1.48 11.19
CA LYS A 94 -19.02 1.65 11.45
C LYS A 94 -19.34 1.41 12.92
N ILE A 95 -18.92 0.28 13.49
CA ILE A 95 -19.15 -0.03 14.91
C ILE A 95 -18.59 1.07 15.81
N ASN A 96 -17.39 1.55 15.52
CA ASN A 96 -16.77 2.61 16.31
C ASN A 96 -17.49 3.96 16.17
N TYR A 97 -17.95 4.29 14.96
CA TYR A 97 -18.74 5.49 14.70
C TYR A 97 -20.07 5.43 15.44
N ASP A 98 -20.82 4.33 15.29
CA ASP A 98 -22.13 4.13 15.91
C ASP A 98 -22.04 4.19 17.45
N LYS A 99 -20.94 3.68 18.04
CA LYS A 99 -20.72 3.75 19.50
C LYS A 99 -20.59 5.16 20.05
N HIS A 100 -20.02 6.09 19.29
CA HIS A 100 -19.72 7.46 19.75
C HIS A 100 -20.66 8.50 19.12
N ARG A 101 -21.63 8.06 18.32
CA ARG A 101 -22.64 8.92 17.74
C ARG A 101 -23.67 9.26 18.82
N SER A 102 -23.65 10.51 19.27
CA SER A 102 -24.78 11.12 19.98
C SER A 102 -25.79 11.62 18.94
N ASP A 103 -27.04 11.17 18.99
CA ASP A 103 -28.10 11.76 18.19
C ASP A 103 -28.44 13.14 18.77
N ILE A 104 -27.88 14.18 18.17
CA ILE A 104 -28.18 15.56 18.50
C ILE A 104 -29.53 15.89 17.85
N GLN A 105 -30.57 16.01 18.67
CA GLN A 105 -31.83 16.62 18.26
C GLN A 105 -31.64 18.14 18.35
N PHE A 106 -31.85 18.85 17.24
CA PHE A 106 -31.90 20.31 17.25
C PHE A 106 -33.36 20.72 17.50
N GLU A 107 -33.62 21.43 18.60
CA GLU A 107 -34.90 22.13 18.87
C GLU A 107 -35.04 23.40 18.02
#